data_AF-A0A5B9Q6E2-F1
#
_entry.id   AF-A0A5B9Q6E2-F1
#
_cell.length_a   1.000
_cell.length_b   1.000
_cell.length_c   1.000
_cell.angle_alpha   90.00
_cell.angle_beta   90.00
_cell.angle_gamma   90.00
#
_symmetry.space_group_name_H-M   'P 1'
#
loop_
_entity.id
_entity.type
_entity.pdbx_description
1 polymer ?
#
loop_
_entity_poly.entity_id
_entity_poly.type
_entity_poly.pdbx_seq_one_letter_code
_entity_poly.pdbx_strand_id
1 'polypeptide(L)'
;MKLLGILSITCSLIISATSLQAQCQGGQAQCHPCHGRTLCELYVAGYCANSNWPRYYIPPARCAVNNAYSAMIANGWRRQNLLGDYHFDPDTNELTKAGKLKAKWVLTQAPQDYRSIYVQRGEDESTTASRIAAVHSWASNQSSVSEPVMVNDTHIVSEGHPAGAVDNVFVGFQTNQPAPILPAASGSGSSSSTTQ
;
A
#
# COMPACT_ATOMS: atom_id res chain seq x y z
N MET A 1 12.46 -7.89 59.07
CA MET A 1 13.22 -6.61 59.06
C MET A 1 14.46 -6.80 58.18
N LYS A 2 14.69 -5.85 57.25
CA LYS A 2 15.82 -5.68 56.33
C LYS A 2 15.85 -6.65 55.13
N LEU A 3 15.37 -6.27 53.94
CA LEU A 3 15.85 -5.27 52.94
C LEU A 3 17.06 -5.77 52.11
N LEU A 4 16.88 -5.61 50.78
CA LEU A 4 17.87 -5.59 49.68
C LEU A 4 18.14 -6.97 49.03
N GLY A 5 18.10 -7.15 47.71
CA GLY A 5 18.16 -6.17 46.62
C GLY A 5 17.44 -6.65 45.36
N ILE A 6 16.46 -5.84 44.96
CA ILE A 6 15.94 -5.76 43.60
C ILE A 6 16.87 -4.77 42.88
N LEU A 7 17.82 -5.27 42.10
CA LEU A 7 18.60 -4.44 41.18
C LEU A 7 17.90 -4.47 39.82
N SER A 8 17.04 -3.47 39.68
CA SER A 8 16.32 -3.10 38.47
C SER A 8 17.32 -2.83 37.34
N ILE A 9 17.35 -3.74 36.36
CA ILE A 9 17.99 -3.49 35.06
C ILE A 9 16.99 -2.64 34.27
N THR A 10 17.04 -1.33 34.44
CA THR A 10 16.40 -0.40 33.50
C THR A 10 17.24 -0.36 32.23
N CYS A 11 16.98 -1.33 31.35
CA CYS A 11 17.41 -1.28 29.96
C CYS A 11 16.55 -0.23 29.26
N SER A 12 17.01 1.02 29.25
CA SER A 12 16.43 2.09 28.45
C SER A 12 16.67 1.80 26.98
N LEU A 13 15.75 1.06 26.37
CA LEU A 13 15.59 0.95 24.93
C LEU A 13 15.05 2.30 24.43
N ILE A 14 15.97 3.22 24.12
CA ILE A 14 15.66 4.35 23.25
C ILE A 14 15.49 3.74 21.86
N ILE A 15 14.25 3.39 21.51
CA ILE A 15 13.85 3.14 20.13
C ILE A 15 13.99 4.49 19.43
N SER A 16 15.18 4.72 18.88
CA SER A 16 15.40 5.77 17.92
C SER A 16 14.64 5.34 16.68
N ALA A 17 13.41 5.85 16.51
CA ALA A 17 12.76 5.85 15.22
C ALA A 17 13.60 6.72 14.30
N THR A 18 14.62 6.13 13.68
CA THR A 18 15.30 6.72 12.53
C THR A 18 14.31 6.71 11.38
N SER A 19 13.40 7.68 11.39
CA SER A 19 12.77 8.13 10.17
C SER A 19 13.88 8.35 9.15
N LEU A 20 13.80 7.70 8.00
CA LEU A 20 14.60 7.97 6.81
C LEU A 20 14.32 9.41 6.37
N GLN A 21 14.87 10.38 7.10
CA GLN A 21 14.97 11.75 6.62
C GLN A 21 16.14 11.74 5.64
N ALA A 22 15.84 11.41 4.39
CA ALA A 22 16.69 11.82 3.28
C ALA A 22 16.89 13.34 3.41
N GLN A 23 18.06 13.73 3.90
CA GLN A 23 18.42 15.13 4.09
C GLN A 23 18.58 15.78 2.71
N CYS A 24 17.46 16.24 2.15
CA CYS A 24 17.44 17.11 0.99
C CYS A 24 17.88 18.51 1.44
N GLN A 25 19.18 18.67 1.73
CA GLN A 25 19.75 19.97 2.07
C GLN A 25 19.68 20.88 0.83
N GLY A 26 18.73 21.82 0.84
CA GLY A 26 18.73 22.93 -0.11
C GLY A 26 20.00 23.76 0.12
N GLY A 27 20.86 23.86 -0.90
CA GLY A 27 22.09 24.63 -0.82
C GLY A 27 21.81 26.07 -0.37
N GLN A 28 22.47 26.51 0.70
CA GLN A 28 22.32 27.88 1.21
C GLN A 28 22.91 28.87 0.21
N ALA A 29 22.12 29.85 -0.21
CA ALA A 29 22.63 30.99 -0.97
C ALA A 29 23.29 31.97 0.02
N GLN A 30 24.59 32.20 -0.14
CA GLN A 30 25.29 33.24 0.60
C GLN A 30 24.91 34.60 -0.01
N CYS A 31 23.94 35.28 0.61
CA CYS A 31 23.78 36.71 0.44
C CYS A 31 24.49 37.41 1.60
N HIS A 32 25.40 38.33 1.27
CA HIS A 32 26.11 39.11 2.28
C HIS A 32 25.11 39.92 3.11
N PRO A 33 25.15 39.84 4.45
CA PRO A 33 24.26 40.64 5.29
C PRO A 33 24.69 42.11 5.26
N CYS A 34 23.71 43.00 5.04
CA CYS A 34 23.79 44.39 5.44
C CYS A 34 23.39 44.43 6.93
N HIS A 35 24.23 44.95 7.82
CA HIS A 35 23.92 45.00 9.25
C HIS A 35 22.99 46.18 9.58
N GLY A 36 21.75 45.91 10.03
CA GLY A 36 20.89 46.87 10.76
C GLY A 36 19.42 46.90 10.29
N ARG A 37 18.47 46.78 11.24
CA ARG A 37 16.99 46.69 11.05
C ARG A 37 16.37 47.88 10.30
N THR A 38 16.64 47.99 9.01
CA THR A 38 16.22 49.09 8.14
C THR A 38 15.48 48.57 6.93
N LEU A 39 14.72 49.43 6.23
CA LEU A 39 14.04 49.08 4.97
C LEU A 39 14.98 48.45 3.93
N CYS A 40 16.28 48.76 4.03
CA CYS A 40 17.33 48.18 3.20
C CYS A 40 17.45 46.65 3.39
N GLU A 41 17.32 46.11 4.61
CA GLU A 41 17.34 44.67 4.86
C GLU A 41 16.18 43.94 4.17
N LEU A 42 14.97 44.51 4.20
CA LEU A 42 13.80 43.93 3.54
C LEU A 42 13.96 43.91 2.01
N TYR A 43 14.49 45.00 1.44
CA TYR A 43 14.74 45.08 -0.01
C TYR A 43 15.84 44.11 -0.46
N VAL A 44 16.96 44.05 0.26
CA VAL A 44 18.07 43.12 -0.04
C VAL A 44 17.62 41.66 0.12
N ALA A 45 16.86 41.35 1.18
CA ALA A 45 16.29 40.02 1.36
C ALA A 45 15.32 39.64 0.22
N GLY A 46 14.45 40.56 -0.21
CA GLY A 46 13.55 40.36 -1.35
C GLY A 46 14.29 40.18 -2.67
N TYR A 47 15.32 41.00 -2.94
CA TYR A 47 16.19 40.87 -4.11
C TYR A 47 16.90 39.51 -4.10
N CYS A 48 17.52 39.13 -2.98
CA CYS A 48 18.18 37.84 -2.82
C CYS A 48 17.23 36.64 -2.99
N ALA A 49 16.00 36.73 -2.47
CA ALA A 49 14.98 35.70 -2.65
C ALA A 49 14.59 35.56 -4.13
N ASN A 50 14.40 36.69 -4.85
CA ASN A 50 14.10 36.69 -6.28
C ASN A 50 15.28 36.21 -7.15
N SER A 51 16.51 36.65 -6.86
CA SER A 51 17.70 36.22 -7.61
C SER A 51 17.99 34.73 -7.45
N ASN A 52 17.64 34.13 -6.31
CA ASN A 52 17.80 32.70 -6.07
C ASN A 52 16.54 31.88 -6.43
N TRP A 53 15.45 32.54 -6.81
CA TRP A 53 14.28 31.89 -7.38
C TRP A 53 14.60 31.43 -8.82
N PRO A 54 14.23 30.19 -9.23
CA PRO A 54 13.56 29.13 -8.47
C PRO A 54 14.52 28.10 -7.85
N ARG A 55 15.84 28.26 -8.02
CA ARG A 55 16.87 27.24 -7.72
C ARG A 55 16.78 26.69 -6.30
N TYR A 56 16.48 27.52 -5.30
CA TYR A 56 16.38 27.08 -3.91
C TYR A 56 15.17 26.18 -3.63
N TYR A 57 14.07 26.39 -4.35
CA TYR A 57 12.80 25.71 -4.11
C TYR A 57 12.67 24.40 -4.89
N ILE A 58 13.43 24.24 -5.98
CA ILE A 58 13.37 23.05 -6.83
C ILE A 58 13.81 21.77 -6.08
N PRO A 59 14.97 21.71 -5.39
CA PRO A 59 15.38 20.50 -4.67
C PRO A 59 14.38 20.02 -3.60
N PRO A 60 13.88 20.87 -2.67
CA PRO A 60 12.90 20.42 -1.69
C PRO A 60 11.57 20.04 -2.34
N ALA A 61 11.14 20.73 -3.40
CA ALA A 61 9.93 20.35 -4.14
C ALA A 61 10.07 18.96 -4.79
N ARG A 62 11.21 18.66 -5.45
CA ARG A 62 11.49 17.34 -6.03
C ARG A 62 11.52 16.26 -4.95
N CYS A 63 12.13 16.55 -3.80
CA CYS A 63 12.20 15.65 -2.67
C CYS A 63 10.79 15.33 -2.12
N ALA A 64 9.94 16.35 -1.95
CA ALA A 64 8.57 16.16 -1.51
C ALA A 64 7.76 15.27 -2.47
N VAL A 65 7.90 15.50 -3.77
CA VAL A 65 7.25 14.69 -4.81
C VAL A 65 7.76 13.24 -4.76
N ASN A 66 9.07 13.05 -4.73
CA ASN A 66 9.67 11.71 -4.69
C ASN A 66 9.26 10.95 -3.42
N ASN A 67 9.25 11.60 -2.26
CA ASN A 67 8.82 10.99 -0.99
C ASN A 67 7.36 10.54 -1.04
N ALA A 68 6.48 11.34 -1.64
CA ALA A 68 5.09 10.95 -1.84
C ALA A 68 4.98 9.70 -2.72
N TYR A 69 5.71 9.65 -3.84
CA TYR A 69 5.74 8.47 -4.70
C TYR A 69 6.32 7.24 -4.00
N SER A 70 7.40 7.38 -3.23
CA SER A 70 7.97 6.27 -2.46
C SER A 70 6.94 5.69 -1.48
N ALA A 71 6.16 6.53 -0.80
CA ALA A 71 5.08 6.07 0.08
C ALA A 71 3.95 5.38 -0.70
N MET A 72 3.55 5.91 -1.85
CA MET A 72 2.54 5.29 -2.71
C MET A 72 2.98 3.92 -3.23
N ILE A 73 4.25 3.80 -3.65
CA ILE A 73 4.83 2.53 -4.12
C ILE A 73 4.85 1.51 -2.98
N ALA A 74 5.32 1.90 -1.79
CA ALA A 74 5.35 1.01 -0.63
C ALA A 74 3.94 0.52 -0.23
N ASN A 75 2.94 1.41 -0.25
CA ASN A 75 1.56 1.04 0.02
C ASN A 75 0.96 0.15 -1.08
N GLY A 76 1.30 0.41 -2.35
CA GLY A 76 0.92 -0.44 -3.48
C GLY A 76 1.45 -1.86 -3.33
N TRP A 77 2.73 -2.02 -2.98
CA TRP A 77 3.32 -3.32 -2.69
C TRP A 77 2.70 -3.99 -1.46
N ARG A 78 2.44 -3.24 -0.38
CA ARG A 78 1.76 -3.76 0.80
C ARG A 78 0.39 -4.35 0.46
N ARG A 79 -0.38 -3.66 -0.40
CA ARG A 79 -1.67 -4.14 -0.87
C ARG A 79 -1.54 -5.33 -1.82
N GLN A 80 -0.57 -5.32 -2.73
CA GLN A 80 -0.33 -6.42 -3.67
C GLN A 80 0.04 -7.70 -2.93
N ASN A 81 0.86 -7.60 -1.89
CA ASN A 81 1.35 -8.74 -1.10
C ASN A 81 0.42 -9.11 0.07
N LEU A 82 -0.77 -8.51 0.15
CA LEU A 82 -1.76 -8.78 1.18
C LEU A 82 -2.48 -10.12 0.92
N LEU A 83 -2.53 -10.95 1.95
CA LEU A 83 -3.38 -12.14 2.04
C LEU A 83 -4.66 -11.77 2.79
N GLY A 84 -5.74 -11.54 2.04
CA GLY A 84 -7.09 -11.38 2.58
C GLY A 84 -7.79 -12.71 2.91
N ASP A 85 -9.03 -12.61 3.39
CA ASP A 85 -9.81 -13.75 3.92
C ASP A 85 -9.95 -14.92 2.95
N TYR A 86 -10.12 -14.66 1.66
CA TYR A 86 -10.29 -15.70 0.63
C TYR A 86 -9.02 -16.54 0.37
N HIS A 87 -7.86 -16.15 0.92
CA HIS A 87 -6.65 -16.96 0.90
C HIS A 87 -6.57 -17.95 2.06
N PHE A 88 -7.50 -17.85 3.00
CA PHE A 88 -7.61 -18.72 4.16
C PHE A 88 -8.89 -19.54 4.06
N ASP A 89 -8.83 -20.73 4.61
CA ASP A 89 -10.01 -21.55 4.82
C ASP A 89 -10.80 -20.97 6.02
N PRO A 90 -12.11 -20.73 5.87
CA PRO A 90 -12.91 -20.07 6.91
C PRO A 90 -13.05 -20.91 8.19
N ASP A 91 -12.99 -22.24 8.09
CA ASP A 91 -13.21 -23.14 9.22
C ASP A 91 -11.90 -23.44 9.95
N THR A 92 -10.80 -23.59 9.20
CA THR A 92 -9.51 -24.04 9.76
C THR A 92 -8.48 -22.92 9.91
N ASN A 93 -8.68 -21.75 9.29
CA ASN A 93 -7.67 -20.68 9.15
C ASN A 93 -6.36 -21.12 8.50
N GLU A 94 -6.35 -22.26 7.80
CA GLU A 94 -5.20 -22.72 7.04
C GLU A 94 -5.09 -22.02 5.67
N LEU A 95 -3.89 -22.02 5.11
CA LEU A 95 -3.62 -21.39 3.82
C LEU A 95 -4.19 -22.23 2.67
N THR A 96 -5.12 -21.67 1.90
CA THR A 96 -5.71 -22.32 0.72
C THR A 96 -4.69 -22.43 -0.42
N LYS A 97 -5.04 -23.18 -1.48
CA LYS A 97 -4.19 -23.27 -2.68
C LYS A 97 -3.93 -21.89 -3.30
N ALA A 98 -4.93 -21.01 -3.31
CA ALA A 98 -4.79 -19.65 -3.81
C ALA A 98 -3.82 -18.83 -2.93
N GLY A 99 -3.96 -18.92 -1.60
CA GLY A 99 -3.03 -18.30 -0.65
C GLY A 99 -1.59 -18.76 -0.82
N LYS A 100 -1.38 -20.07 -0.96
CA LYS A 100 -0.06 -20.69 -1.20
C LYS A 100 0.56 -20.20 -2.50
N LEU A 101 -0.20 -20.11 -3.59
CA LEU A 101 0.31 -19.61 -4.87
C LEU A 101 0.70 -18.13 -4.79
N LYS A 102 -0.11 -17.31 -4.12
CA LYS A 102 0.20 -15.89 -3.92
C LYS A 102 1.45 -15.71 -3.06
N ALA A 103 1.53 -16.40 -1.93
CA ALA A 103 2.71 -16.37 -1.06
C ALA A 103 3.97 -16.87 -1.80
N LYS A 104 3.87 -17.94 -2.62
CA LYS A 104 4.97 -18.40 -3.47
C LYS A 104 5.45 -17.32 -4.44
N TRP A 105 4.51 -16.61 -5.08
CA TRP A 105 4.84 -15.54 -6.00
C TRP A 105 5.57 -14.39 -5.29
N VAL A 106 5.11 -13.98 -4.09
CA VAL A 106 5.78 -12.94 -3.29
C VAL A 106 7.21 -13.36 -2.96
N LEU A 107 7.43 -14.60 -2.52
CA LEU A 107 8.76 -15.07 -2.13
C LEU A 107 9.73 -15.25 -3.31
N THR A 108 9.23 -15.54 -4.51
CA THR A 108 10.07 -15.90 -5.67
C THR A 108 10.20 -14.79 -6.71
N GLN A 109 9.12 -14.06 -6.99
CA GLN A 109 9.02 -13.11 -8.10
C GLN A 109 9.03 -11.64 -7.66
N ALA A 110 8.59 -11.32 -6.44
CA ALA A 110 8.60 -9.92 -6.00
C ALA A 110 10.05 -9.38 -5.90
N PRO A 111 10.27 -8.07 -6.10
CA PRO A 111 11.58 -7.46 -5.88
C PRO A 111 12.01 -7.62 -4.42
N GLN A 112 13.32 -7.80 -4.17
CA GLN A 112 13.86 -8.14 -2.85
C GLN A 112 13.39 -7.20 -1.73
N ASP A 113 13.43 -5.88 -1.97
CA ASP A 113 13.03 -4.84 -1.01
C ASP A 113 11.55 -4.92 -0.60
N TYR A 114 10.71 -5.63 -1.37
CA TYR A 114 9.28 -5.78 -1.14
C TYR A 114 8.86 -7.23 -0.90
N ARG A 115 9.77 -8.15 -0.59
CA ARG A 115 9.44 -9.56 -0.25
C ARG A 115 8.94 -9.72 1.18
N SER A 116 7.92 -8.95 1.53
CA SER A 116 7.20 -9.11 2.79
C SER A 116 5.76 -9.54 2.50
N ILE A 117 5.30 -10.54 3.25
CA ILE A 117 3.92 -11.01 3.19
C ILE A 117 3.12 -10.25 4.23
N TYR A 118 1.95 -9.77 3.84
CA TYR A 118 1.03 -9.09 4.74
C TYR A 118 -0.22 -9.93 4.93
N VAL A 119 -0.71 -10.05 6.17
CA VAL A 119 -1.94 -10.77 6.50
C VAL A 119 -2.99 -9.76 6.93
N GLN A 120 -4.20 -9.88 6.38
CA GLN A 120 -5.35 -9.10 6.83
C GLN A 120 -5.77 -9.57 8.22
N ARG A 121 -5.94 -8.63 9.16
CA ARG A 121 -6.48 -8.94 10.49
C ARG A 121 -7.91 -9.47 10.39
N GLY A 122 -8.19 -10.56 11.09
CA GLY A 122 -9.54 -11.08 11.30
C GLY A 122 -10.28 -10.29 12.39
N GLU A 123 -11.51 -10.71 12.69
CA GLU A 123 -12.31 -10.13 13.78
C GLU A 123 -11.65 -10.35 15.15
N ASP A 124 -11.06 -11.53 15.35
CA ASP A 124 -10.36 -11.91 16.58
C ASP A 124 -8.83 -11.91 16.42
N GLU A 125 -8.12 -11.51 17.48
CA GLU A 125 -6.66 -11.58 17.53
C GLU A 125 -6.14 -13.03 17.44
N SER A 126 -6.87 -13.99 18.00
CA SER A 126 -6.54 -15.42 17.94
C SER A 126 -6.54 -15.95 16.49
N THR A 127 -7.53 -15.57 15.69
CA THR A 127 -7.62 -15.96 14.28
C THR A 127 -6.48 -15.33 13.48
N THR A 128 -6.16 -14.07 13.75
CA THR A 128 -5.05 -13.35 13.12
C THR A 128 -3.71 -14.02 13.43
N ALA A 129 -3.45 -14.35 14.69
CA ALA A 129 -2.24 -15.06 15.11
C ALA A 129 -2.13 -16.45 14.45
N SER A 130 -3.23 -17.20 14.37
CA SER A 130 -3.28 -18.50 13.69
C SER A 130 -2.95 -18.38 12.20
N ARG A 131 -3.51 -17.39 11.51
CA ARG A 131 -3.23 -17.12 10.08
C ARG A 131 -1.77 -16.75 9.85
N ILE A 132 -1.19 -15.91 10.71
CA ILE A 132 0.24 -15.55 10.64
C ILE A 132 1.11 -16.78 10.85
N ALA A 133 0.80 -17.62 11.84
CA ALA A 133 1.54 -18.85 12.10
C ALA A 133 1.45 -19.85 10.93
N ALA A 134 0.27 -19.98 10.31
CA ALA A 134 0.06 -20.83 9.13
C ALA A 134 0.86 -20.34 7.91
N VAL A 135 0.92 -19.02 7.69
CA VAL A 135 1.72 -18.43 6.60
C VAL A 135 3.20 -18.61 6.89
N HIS A 136 3.64 -18.33 8.12
CA HIS A 136 5.04 -18.42 8.51
C HIS A 136 5.57 -19.86 8.39
N SER A 137 4.82 -20.83 8.91
CA SER A 137 5.17 -22.27 8.82
C SER A 137 5.20 -22.78 7.37
N TRP A 138 4.28 -22.33 6.51
CA TRP A 138 4.31 -22.69 5.10
C TRP A 138 5.50 -22.03 4.37
N ALA A 139 5.76 -20.75 4.66
CA ALA A 139 6.81 -19.99 4.00
C ALA A 139 8.22 -20.46 4.41
N SER A 140 8.42 -20.86 5.68
CA SER A 140 9.70 -21.43 6.15
C SER A 140 10.05 -22.73 5.42
N ASN A 141 9.04 -23.53 5.06
CA ASN A 141 9.26 -24.76 4.29
C ASN A 141 9.58 -24.49 2.81
N GLN A 142 9.18 -23.32 2.29
CA GLN A 142 9.30 -22.98 0.88
C GLN A 142 10.56 -22.16 0.56
N SER A 143 11.11 -21.44 1.55
CA SER A 143 12.34 -20.67 1.39
C SER A 143 13.56 -21.58 1.39
N SER A 144 14.30 -21.61 0.27
CA SER A 144 15.65 -22.19 0.23
C SER A 144 16.73 -21.22 0.74
N VAL A 145 16.33 -19.99 1.08
CA VAL A 145 17.23 -18.88 1.41
C VAL A 145 17.23 -18.68 2.92
N SER A 146 18.43 -18.51 3.48
CA SER A 146 18.71 -18.28 4.91
C SER A 146 18.09 -17.01 5.51
N GLU A 147 17.31 -16.25 4.73
CA GLU A 147 16.74 -14.98 5.17
C GLU A 147 15.34 -15.21 5.76
N PRO A 148 15.07 -14.70 6.97
CA PRO A 148 13.79 -14.92 7.62
C PRO A 148 12.65 -14.30 6.79
N VAL A 149 11.60 -15.08 6.55
CA VAL A 149 10.41 -14.57 5.85
C VAL A 149 9.69 -13.59 6.77
N MET A 150 9.62 -12.33 6.35
CA MET A 150 8.88 -11.30 7.08
C MET A 150 7.38 -11.43 6.80
N VAL A 151 6.64 -11.83 7.83
CA VAL A 151 5.18 -11.93 7.82
C VAL A 151 4.62 -10.93 8.83
N ASN A 152 3.93 -9.91 8.34
CA ASN A 152 3.35 -8.85 9.18
C ASN A 152 1.83 -8.82 9.02
N ASP A 153 1.14 -8.34 10.03
CA ASP A 153 -0.29 -8.09 9.98
C ASP A 153 -0.60 -6.65 9.52
N THR A 154 -1.78 -6.44 8.94
CA THR A 154 -2.22 -5.12 8.50
C THR A 154 -3.71 -4.91 8.70
N HIS A 155 -4.09 -3.64 8.87
CA HIS A 155 -5.49 -3.18 8.87
C HIS A 155 -6.04 -2.93 7.47
N ILE A 156 -5.26 -3.20 6.42
CA ILE A 156 -5.70 -3.00 5.05
C ILE A 156 -6.65 -4.15 4.72
N VAL A 157 -7.87 -3.80 4.30
CA VAL A 157 -8.83 -4.80 3.83
C VAL A 157 -8.50 -5.14 2.39
N SER A 158 -8.53 -6.44 2.08
CA SER A 158 -8.33 -6.90 0.72
C SER A 158 -9.56 -6.54 -0.13
N GLU A 159 -9.36 -5.71 -1.14
CA GLU A 159 -10.38 -5.46 -2.17
C GLU A 159 -10.34 -6.61 -3.18
N GLY A 160 -11.30 -7.52 -3.09
CA GLY A 160 -11.40 -8.66 -3.99
C GLY A 160 -12.50 -9.63 -3.61
N HIS A 161 -12.84 -10.52 -4.54
CA HIS A 161 -13.81 -11.58 -4.32
C HIS A 161 -13.17 -12.93 -4.64
N PRO A 162 -13.52 -14.00 -3.90
CA PRO A 162 -13.06 -15.33 -4.23
C PRO A 162 -13.55 -15.71 -5.63
N ALA A 163 -12.70 -16.40 -6.39
CA ALA A 163 -13.00 -16.79 -7.77
C ALA A 163 -14.32 -17.57 -7.88
N GLY A 164 -14.64 -18.43 -6.90
CA GLY A 164 -15.90 -19.16 -6.88
C GLY A 164 -17.13 -18.25 -6.74
N ALA A 165 -17.07 -17.17 -5.96
CA ALA A 165 -18.18 -16.22 -5.87
C ALA A 165 -18.37 -15.47 -7.20
N VAL A 166 -17.26 -15.07 -7.83
CA VAL A 166 -17.29 -14.41 -9.14
C VAL A 166 -17.84 -15.34 -10.21
N ASP A 167 -17.37 -16.58 -10.25
CA ASP A 167 -17.83 -17.61 -11.20
C ASP A 167 -19.33 -17.90 -11.04
N ASN A 168 -19.80 -18.07 -9.81
CA ASN A 168 -21.23 -18.26 -9.52
C ASN A 168 -22.09 -17.10 -10.06
N VAL A 169 -21.61 -15.86 -9.98
CA VAL A 169 -22.31 -14.69 -10.53
C VAL A 169 -22.30 -14.71 -12.05
N PHE A 170 -21.15 -14.97 -12.68
CA PHE A 170 -21.05 -14.99 -14.15
C PHE A 170 -21.86 -16.12 -14.77
N VAL A 171 -21.70 -17.34 -14.26
CA VAL A 171 -22.46 -18.51 -14.70
C VAL A 171 -23.95 -18.26 -14.46
N GLY A 172 -24.33 -17.83 -13.25
CA GLY A 172 -25.72 -17.53 -12.91
C GLY A 172 -26.35 -16.45 -13.79
N PHE A 173 -25.59 -15.42 -14.17
CA PHE A 173 -26.05 -14.40 -15.12
C PHE A 173 -26.27 -14.98 -16.52
N GLN A 174 -25.31 -15.74 -17.02
CA GLN A 174 -25.38 -16.31 -18.37
C GLN A 174 -26.51 -17.33 -18.50
N THR A 175 -26.76 -18.13 -17.46
CA THR A 175 -27.86 -19.12 -17.45
C THR A 175 -29.24 -18.47 -17.36
N ASN A 176 -29.34 -17.29 -16.74
CA ASN A 176 -30.62 -16.59 -16.52
C ASN A 176 -30.84 -15.40 -17.46
N GLN A 177 -30.01 -15.23 -18.48
CA GLN A 177 -30.10 -14.08 -19.37
C GLN A 177 -31.37 -14.20 -20.25
N PRO A 178 -32.33 -13.25 -20.16
CA PRO A 178 -33.50 -13.27 -21.02
C PRO A 178 -33.07 -13.03 -22.47
N ALA A 179 -33.76 -13.67 -23.42
CA ALA A 179 -33.49 -13.47 -24.84
C ALA A 179 -33.59 -11.96 -25.20
N PRO A 180 -32.60 -11.39 -25.92
CA PRO A 180 -32.62 -9.98 -26.26
C PRO A 180 -33.78 -9.69 -27.23
N ILE A 181 -34.67 -8.79 -26.84
CA ILE A 181 -35.77 -8.30 -27.67
C ILE A 181 -35.49 -6.86 -28.09
N LEU A 182 -35.67 -6.56 -29.38
CA LEU A 182 -35.67 -5.18 -29.86
C LEU A 182 -36.99 -4.50 -29.45
N PRO A 183 -36.97 -3.24 -28.99
CA PRO A 183 -38.20 -2.48 -28.83
C PRO A 183 -38.90 -2.34 -30.19
N ALA A 184 -40.22 -2.46 -30.21
CA ALA A 184 -41.00 -2.36 -31.45
C ALA A 184 -40.75 -1.00 -32.12
N ALA A 185 -40.40 -1.00 -33.42
CA ALA A 185 -40.16 0.22 -34.16
C ALA A 185 -41.47 1.03 -34.28
N SER A 186 -41.60 2.11 -33.52
CA SER A 186 -42.68 3.09 -33.66
C SER A 186 -42.38 4.02 -34.84
N GLY A 187 -42.46 3.49 -36.06
CA GLY A 187 -42.35 4.23 -37.31
C GLY A 187 -43.68 4.28 -38.04
N SER A 188 -44.55 5.23 -37.66
CA SER A 188 -45.69 5.63 -38.48
C SER A 188 -45.15 6.34 -39.73
N GLY A 189 -45.05 5.60 -40.82
CA GLY A 189 -44.72 6.12 -42.16
C GLY A 189 -45.69 5.52 -43.16
N SER A 190 -46.85 6.16 -43.33
CA SER A 190 -47.79 5.86 -44.40
C SER A 190 -47.12 6.01 -45.75
N SER A 191 -47.00 4.93 -46.52
CA SER A 191 -46.79 4.98 -47.96
C SER A 191 -47.80 4.07 -48.66
N SER A 192 -48.86 4.70 -49.16
CA SER A 192 -49.87 4.13 -50.04
C SER A 192 -49.28 3.90 -51.43
N SER A 193 -49.33 2.67 -51.94
CA SER A 193 -49.21 2.40 -53.38
C SER A 193 -50.48 1.70 -53.88
N THR A 194 -51.38 2.49 -54.44
CA THR A 194 -52.51 2.04 -55.27
C THR A 194 -51.97 1.47 -56.58
N THR A 195 -52.48 0.32 -57.02
CA THR A 195 -52.34 -0.13 -58.41
C THR A 195 -53.70 -0.64 -58.87
N GLN A 196 -54.22 0.04 -59.90
CA GLN A 196 -55.38 -0.38 -60.72
C GLN A 196 -55.02 -1.59 -61.57
#